data_AF-I4ADP8-F1
#
_entry.id   AF-I4ADP8-F1
#
_cell.length_a   1.000
_cell.length_b   1.000
_cell.length_c   1.000
_cell.angle_alpha   90.00
_cell.angle_beta   90.00
_cell.angle_gamma   90.00
#
_symmetry.space_group_name_H-M   'P 1'
#
loop_
_entity.id
_entity.type
_entity.pdbx_description
1 polymer ?
#
loop_
_entity_poly.entity_id
_entity_poly.type
_entity_poly.pdbx_seq_one_letter_code
_entity_poly.pdbx_strand_id
1 'polypeptide(L)'
;MIFLIFTLLVALLVAIFAVQNAAPVAINLFWYVAEVPLVLIILGSALAGALIVFFMAIWREFRLKGTVKAKAKEEAKAKSEPQDHNVPKDMVPSENIHTDREDTTLPPS
;
A
#
# COMPACT_ATOMS: atom_id res chain seq x y z
N MET A 1 -29.69 -16.56 -7.13
CA MET A 1 -30.27 -17.60 -8.03
C MET A 1 -30.14 -17.23 -9.49
N ILE A 2 -30.63 -16.05 -9.93
CA ILE A 2 -30.53 -15.62 -11.34
C ILE A 2 -29.08 -15.61 -11.87
N PHE A 3 -28.11 -15.20 -11.05
CA PHE A 3 -26.69 -15.20 -11.42
C PHE A 3 -26.15 -16.59 -11.73
N LEU A 4 -26.58 -17.64 -11.00
CA LEU A 4 -26.13 -19.01 -11.25
C LEU A 4 -26.67 -19.52 -12.58
N ILE A 5 -27.92 -19.20 -12.90
CA ILE A 5 -28.54 -19.57 -14.17
C ILE A 5 -27.84 -18.84 -15.32
N PHE A 6 -27.56 -17.54 -15.16
CA PHE A 6 -26.84 -16.75 -16.17
C PHE A 6 -25.41 -17.26 -16.39
N THR A 7 -24.64 -17.50 -15.32
CA THR A 7 -23.29 -18.05 -15.45
C THR A 7 -23.29 -19.46 -16.03
N LEU A 8 -24.29 -20.28 -15.73
CA LEU A 8 -24.45 -21.61 -16.32
C LEU A 8 -24.72 -21.51 -17.83
N LEU A 9 -25.58 -20.59 -18.27
CA LEU A 9 -25.81 -20.35 -19.70
C LEU A 9 -24.54 -19.88 -20.41
N VAL A 10 -23.80 -18.94 -19.82
CA VAL A 10 -22.51 -18.48 -20.37
C VAL A 10 -21.49 -19.61 -20.40
N ALA A 11 -21.40 -20.43 -19.34
CA ALA A 11 -20.51 -21.59 -19.30
C ALA A 11 -20.86 -22.62 -20.38
N LEU A 12 -22.15 -22.85 -20.64
CA LEU A 12 -22.60 -23.75 -21.71
C LEU A 12 -22.21 -23.22 -23.09
N LEU A 13 -22.37 -21.92 -23.34
CA LEU A 13 -21.92 -21.26 -24.58
C LEU A 13 -20.40 -21.43 -24.78
N VAL A 14 -19.61 -21.20 -23.74
CA VAL A 14 -18.14 -21.39 -23.76
C VAL A 14 -17.78 -22.86 -24.01
N ALA A 15 -18.49 -23.81 -23.40
CA ALA A 15 -18.26 -25.24 -23.60
C ALA A 15 -18.53 -25.67 -25.06
N ILE A 16 -19.64 -25.19 -25.65
CA ILE A 16 -19.95 -25.44 -27.07
C ILE A 16 -18.84 -24.88 -27.96
N PHE A 17 -18.40 -23.64 -27.70
CA PHE A 17 -17.31 -23.02 -28.43
C PHE A 17 -16.00 -23.82 -28.32
N ALA A 18 -15.68 -24.32 -27.12
CA ALA A 18 -14.49 -25.12 -26.89
C ALA A 18 -14.52 -26.45 -27.65
N VAL A 19 -15.67 -27.13 -27.70
CA VAL A 19 -15.83 -28.40 -28.43
C VAL A 19 -15.71 -28.19 -29.93
N GLN A 20 -16.33 -27.13 -30.49
CA GLN A 20 -16.23 -26.85 -31.92
C GLN A 20 -14.82 -26.43 -32.36
N ASN A 21 -14.09 -25.73 -31.48
CA ASN A 21 -12.70 -25.34 -31.70
C ASN A 21 -11.70 -26.35 -31.11
N ALA A 22 -12.14 -27.58 -30.84
CA ALA A 22 -11.28 -28.68 -30.40
C ALA A 22 -10.43 -29.26 -31.54
N ALA A 23 -10.52 -28.69 -32.74
CA ALA A 23 -9.65 -29.03 -33.85
C ALA A 23 -8.18 -28.95 -33.40
N PRO A 24 -7.41 -30.05 -33.51
CA PRO A 24 -6.03 -30.08 -33.08
C PRO A 24 -5.21 -29.15 -33.97
N VAL A 25 -4.52 -28.21 -33.34
CA VAL A 25 -3.56 -27.33 -34.02
C VAL A 25 -2.17 -27.74 -33.56
N ALA A 26 -1.31 -28.09 -34.51
CA ALA A 26 0.08 -28.39 -34.22
C ALA A 26 0.82 -27.10 -33.87
N ILE A 27 1.38 -27.07 -32.66
CA ILE A 27 2.26 -25.99 -32.21
C ILE A 27 3.68 -26.50 -32.05
N ASN A 28 4.63 -25.73 -32.54
CA ASN A 28 6.05 -25.99 -32.32
C ASN A 28 6.49 -25.24 -31.07
N LEU A 29 6.65 -25.96 -29.96
CA LEU A 29 7.44 -25.48 -28.84
C LEU A 29 8.92 -25.73 -29.16
N PHE A 30 9.82 -24.99 -28.50
CA PHE A 30 11.27 -25.01 -28.70
C PHE A 30 11.88 -26.38 -29.05
N TRP A 31 11.41 -27.46 -28.41
CA TRP A 31 11.85 -28.84 -28.68
C TRP A 31 10.72 -29.86 -28.85
N TYR A 32 9.46 -29.44 -28.79
CA TYR A 32 8.32 -30.35 -28.73
C TYR A 32 7.18 -29.87 -29.63
N VAL A 33 6.63 -30.78 -30.42
CA VAL A 33 5.42 -30.50 -31.21
C VAL A 33 4.23 -31.08 -30.47
N ALA A 34 3.28 -30.22 -30.10
CA ALA A 34 2.06 -30.62 -29.42
C ALA A 34 0.86 -30.36 -30.32
N GLU A 35 -0.06 -31.32 -30.39
CA GLU A 35 -1.36 -31.12 -31.02
C GLU A 35 -2.40 -30.86 -29.92
N VAL A 36 -2.80 -29.61 -29.79
CA VAL A 36 -3.79 -29.20 -28.79
C VAL A 36 -4.80 -28.22 -29.41
N PRO A 37 -6.04 -28.19 -28.91
CA PRO A 37 -7.02 -27.18 -29.28
C PRO A 37 -6.51 -25.74 -29.08
N LEU A 38 -6.85 -24.84 -29.99
CA LEU A 38 -6.44 -23.43 -29.94
C LEU A 38 -6.90 -22.74 -28.64
N VAL A 39 -8.10 -23.08 -28.17
CA VAL A 39 -8.68 -22.53 -26.93
C VAL A 39 -7.79 -22.81 -25.71
N LEU A 40 -7.22 -24.02 -25.60
CA LEU A 40 -6.34 -24.37 -24.47
C LEU A 40 -5.05 -23.53 -24.48
N ILE A 41 -4.54 -23.18 -25.66
CA ILE A 41 -3.34 -22.35 -25.81
C ILE A 41 -3.62 -20.91 -25.34
N ILE A 42 -4.75 -20.33 -25.76
CA ILE A 42 -5.15 -18.98 -25.36
C ILE A 42 -5.40 -18.92 -23.84
N LEU A 43 -6.14 -19.88 -23.30
CA LEU A 43 -6.39 -19.97 -21.85
C LEU A 43 -5.11 -20.18 -21.06
N GLY A 44 -4.24 -21.08 -21.52
CA GLY A 44 -2.96 -21.37 -20.86
C GLY A 44 -2.02 -20.18 -20.85
N SER A 45 -1.90 -19.46 -21.97
CA SER A 45 -1.08 -18.24 -22.07
C SER A 45 -1.64 -17.10 -21.21
N ALA A 46 -2.95 -16.87 -21.24
CA ALA A 46 -3.60 -15.86 -20.41
C ALA A 46 -3.44 -16.17 -18.91
N LEU A 47 -3.61 -17.44 -18.53
CA LEU A 47 -3.39 -17.91 -17.15
C LEU A 47 -1.93 -17.72 -16.72
N ALA A 48 -0.97 -18.09 -17.57
CA ALA A 48 0.45 -17.88 -17.29
C ALA A 48 0.77 -16.39 -17.06
N GLY A 49 0.25 -15.51 -17.92
CA GLY A 49 0.37 -14.06 -17.74
C GLY A 49 -0.24 -13.57 -16.43
N ALA A 50 -1.44 -14.03 -16.09
CA ALA A 50 -2.12 -13.69 -14.84
C ALA A 50 -1.33 -14.15 -13.60
N LEU A 51 -0.76 -15.36 -13.65
CA LEU A 51 0.10 -15.88 -12.59
C LEU A 51 1.35 -15.03 -12.40
N ILE A 52 2.01 -14.62 -13.49
CA ILE A 52 3.19 -13.74 -13.41
C ILE A 52 2.84 -12.42 -12.71
N VAL A 53 1.75 -11.78 -13.12
CA VAL A 53 1.28 -10.53 -12.50
C VAL A 53 0.90 -10.75 -11.03
N PHE A 54 0.23 -11.87 -10.72
CA PHE A 54 -0.15 -12.24 -9.36
C PHE A 54 1.07 -12.40 -8.44
N PHE A 55 2.09 -13.16 -8.88
CA PHE A 55 3.32 -13.31 -8.11
C PHE A 55 4.08 -11.98 -7.96
N MET A 56 4.10 -11.14 -9.00
CA MET A 56 4.70 -9.80 -8.92
C MET A 56 3.98 -8.90 -7.90
N ALA A 57 2.65 -8.97 -7.83
CA ALA A 57 1.84 -8.24 -6.86
C ALA A 57 2.16 -8.68 -5.42
N ILE A 58 2.23 -10.00 -5.19
CA ILE A 58 2.61 -10.58 -3.89
C ILE A 58 4.03 -10.14 -3.50
N TRP A 59 5.00 -10.23 -4.41
CA TRP A 59 6.38 -9.81 -4.16
C TRP A 59 6.46 -8.34 -3.75
N ARG A 60 5.74 -7.46 -4.47
CA ARG A 60 5.70 -6.02 -4.16
C ARG A 60 5.17 -5.77 -2.76
N GLU A 61 4.10 -6.47 -2.40
CA GLU A 61 3.46 -6.38 -1.09
C GLU A 61 4.43 -6.80 0.03
N PHE A 62 5.20 -7.88 -0.15
CA PHE A 62 6.22 -8.30 0.81
C PHE A 62 7.34 -7.26 0.99
N ARG A 63 7.79 -6.60 -0.07
CA ARG A 63 8.82 -5.54 0.02
C ARG A 63 8.32 -4.30 0.75
N LEU A 64 7.07 -3.90 0.52
CA LEU A 64 6.45 -2.76 1.20
C LEU A 64 6.35 -2.99 2.72
N LYS A 65 6.03 -4.22 3.15
CA LYS A 65 6.01 -4.55 4.59
C LYS A 65 7.38 -4.39 5.27
N GLY A 66 8.47 -4.58 4.52
CA GLY A 66 9.83 -4.35 5.02
C GLY A 66 10.15 -2.87 5.22
N THR A 67 9.72 -2.00 4.31
CA THR A 67 10.00 -0.55 4.39
C THR A 67 9.13 0.16 5.43
N VAL A 68 7.88 -0.27 5.63
CA VAL A 68 7.01 0.25 6.70
C VAL A 68 7.62 -0.03 8.08
N LYS A 69 8.18 -1.24 8.29
CA LYS A 69 8.87 -1.58 9.55
C LYS A 69 10.17 -0.80 9.75
N ALA A 70 10.90 -0.48 8.68
CA ALA A 70 12.12 0.32 8.77
C ALA A 70 11.81 1.79 9.11
N LYS A 71 10.83 2.39 8.43
CA LYS A 71 10.40 3.78 8.68
C LYS A 71 9.81 3.97 10.08
N ALA A 72 8.99 3.03 10.56
CA ALA A 72 8.48 3.07 11.94
C ALA A 72 9.59 2.97 13.01
N LYS A 73 10.71 2.30 12.69
CA LYS A 73 11.86 2.16 13.59
C LYS A 73 12.73 3.42 13.63
N GLU A 74 12.80 4.17 12.53
CA GLU A 74 13.43 5.49 12.48
C GLU A 74 12.62 6.54 13.26
N GLU A 75 11.29 6.55 13.11
CA GLU A 75 10.40 7.44 13.90
C GLU A 75 10.46 7.14 15.40
N ALA A 76 10.56 5.87 15.80
CA ALA A 76 10.71 5.48 17.20
C ALA A 76 12.09 5.83 17.79
N LYS A 77 13.17 5.77 16.97
CA LYS A 77 14.51 6.19 17.39
C LYS A 77 14.65 7.71 17.49
N ALA A 78 14.07 8.46 16.55
CA ALA A 78 14.08 9.93 16.59
C ALA A 78 13.32 10.51 17.80
N LYS A 79 12.38 9.76 18.37
CA LYS A 79 11.63 10.18 19.57
C LYS A 79 12.28 9.75 20.90
N SER A 80 13.40 9.01 20.87
CA SER A 80 14.07 8.47 22.07
C SER A 80 15.47 9.02 22.34
N GLU A 81 15.92 10.05 21.61
CA GLU A 81 17.05 10.87 22.08
C GLU A 81 16.59 11.75 23.26
N PRO A 82 17.22 11.62 24.45
CA PRO A 82 16.93 12.48 25.58
C PRO A 82 17.31 13.92 25.23
N GLN A 83 16.35 14.84 25.32
CA GLN A 83 16.65 16.26 25.35
C GLN A 83 17.40 16.55 26.67
N ASP A 84 18.73 16.53 26.61
CA ASP A 84 19.60 17.12 27.62
C ASP A 84 19.50 18.65 27.48
N HIS A 85 18.42 19.21 28.02
CA HIS A 85 18.34 20.65 28.28
C HIS A 85 18.71 20.87 29.75
N ASN A 86 20.01 21.04 29.96
CA ASN A 86 20.61 21.68 31.12
C ASN A 86 19.77 22.90 31.52
N VAL A 87 19.06 22.78 32.65
CA VAL A 87 18.43 23.88 33.37
C VAL A 87 19.54 24.60 34.13
N PRO A 88 19.85 25.88 33.83
CA PRO A 88 20.62 26.69 34.76
C PRO A 88 19.75 26.91 36.00
N LYS A 89 20.02 26.12 37.05
CA LYS A 89 19.84 26.62 38.42
C LYS A 89 20.90 27.70 38.64
N ASP A 90 20.61 28.61 39.54
CA ASP A 90 21.50 29.65 40.09
C ASP A 90 21.27 31.06 39.50
N MET A 91 20.17 31.71 39.92
CA MET A 91 20.21 33.03 40.57
C MET A 91 18.79 33.59 40.75
N VAL A 92 18.24 33.44 41.96
CA VAL A 92 17.31 34.42 42.54
C VAL A 92 17.77 34.64 43.98
N PRO A 93 18.13 35.87 44.35
CA PRO A 93 17.35 36.60 45.37
C PRO A 93 16.97 38.01 44.87
N SER A 94 15.68 38.37 44.83
CA SER A 94 14.90 39.06 45.89
C SER A 94 15.28 40.54 46.10
N GLU A 95 14.24 41.37 46.32
CA GLU A 95 14.25 42.79 46.77
C GLU A 95 14.34 43.80 45.62
N ASN A 96 13.36 44.70 45.37
CA ASN A 96 12.65 45.61 46.26
C ASN A 96 11.37 46.20 45.59
N ILE A 97 10.36 46.47 46.41
CA ILE A 97 9.13 47.21 46.06
C ILE A 97 9.37 48.71 46.20
N HIS A 98 8.97 49.53 45.21
CA HIS A 98 8.63 50.93 45.45
C HIS A 98 7.53 51.46 44.49
N THR A 99 6.30 51.38 45.02
CA THR A 99 5.25 52.42 45.10
C THR A 99 4.68 53.07 43.83
N ASP A 100 3.40 52.74 43.61
CA ASP A 100 2.26 53.65 43.42
C ASP A 100 2.48 54.94 42.60
N ARG A 101 1.83 54.94 41.42
CA ARG A 101 1.19 56.16 40.91
C ARG A 101 -0.29 55.88 40.75
N GLU A 102 -1.04 56.24 41.79
CA GLU A 102 -2.47 56.48 41.70
C GLU A 102 -2.78 57.69 40.83
N ASP A 103 -4.06 57.69 40.48
CA ASP A 103 -4.80 58.40 39.47
C ASP A 103 -5.00 59.91 39.71
N THR A 104 -5.36 60.60 38.62
CA THR A 104 -6.12 61.87 38.50
C THR A 104 -5.78 63.10 39.37
N THR A 105 -5.53 64.24 38.71
CA THR A 105 -6.33 65.50 38.77
C THR A 105 -5.56 66.73 38.20
N LEU A 106 -6.15 67.40 37.20
CA LEU A 106 -5.94 68.84 36.85
C LEU A 106 -6.86 69.70 37.75
N PRO A 107 -6.83 71.07 37.82
CA PRO A 107 -5.95 72.16 37.30
C PRO A 107 -5.60 73.16 38.47
N PRO A 108 -5.50 74.52 38.41
CA PRO A 108 -5.28 75.52 37.33
C PRO A 108 -4.19 76.60 37.67
N SER A 109 -3.84 77.47 36.69
CA SER A 109 -3.57 78.94 36.78
C SER A 109 -2.99 79.45 35.46
#